data_AF-A0A438IBZ3-F1
#
_entry.id   AF-A0A438IBZ3-F1
#
_cell.length_a   1.000
_cell.length_b   1.000
_cell.length_c   1.000
_cell.angle_alpha   90.00
_cell.angle_beta   90.00
_cell.angle_gamma   90.00
#
_symmetry.space_group_name_H-M   'P 1'
#
loop_
_entity.id
_entity.type
_entity.pdbx_description
1 polymer ?
#
loop_
_entity_poly.entity_id
_entity_poly.type
_entity_poly.pdbx_seq_one_letter_code
_entity_poly.pdbx_strand_id
1 'polypeptide(L)'
;MNEEQRSLLLKSSSRFPPPQGVKLSYGTAGFRADASILESTVYRVGILAALRSLKTKSVIGVMITASHNKVSDNGVKIADPSGGMLTQNWEPFADALANASDPGDLVRSRVEALPQVTSQAKKHTLGGTYMFLTTPVGNDTDLPASRLA
;
A
#
# COMPACT_ATOMS: atom_id res chain seq x y z
N MET A 1 18.39 3.63 4.03
CA MET A 1 17.36 4.49 4.65
C MET A 1 18.07 5.26 5.75
N ASN A 2 17.86 6.57 5.85
CA ASN A 2 18.46 7.33 6.95
C ASN A 2 17.61 7.21 8.23
N GLU A 3 18.17 7.62 9.37
CA GLU A 3 17.49 7.52 10.68
C GLU A 3 16.20 8.35 10.75
N GLU A 4 16.16 9.49 10.06
CA GLU A 4 14.97 10.34 10.00
C GLU A 4 13.80 9.64 9.30
N GLN A 5 14.04 9.06 8.12
CA GLN A 5 13.06 8.27 7.37
C GLN A 5 12.57 7.08 8.17
N ARG A 6 13.49 6.39 8.86
CA ARG A 6 13.16 5.26 9.74
C ARG A 6 12.21 5.69 10.86
N SER A 7 12.57 6.77 11.57
CA SER A 7 11.77 7.32 12.66
C SER A 7 10.37 7.74 12.20
N LEU A 8 10.28 8.41 11.04
CA LEU A 8 9.01 8.80 10.44
C LEU A 8 8.12 7.59 10.10
N LEU A 9 8.69 6.53 9.51
CA LEU A 9 7.95 5.31 9.20
C LEU A 9 7.47 4.61 10.46
N LEU A 10 8.31 4.47 11.48
CA LEU A 10 7.92 3.87 12.76
C LEU A 10 6.76 4.65 13.41
N LYS A 11 6.88 5.98 13.48
CA LYS A 11 5.87 6.86 14.08
C LYS A 11 4.56 6.89 13.29
N SER A 12 4.61 6.89 11.96
CA SER A 12 3.39 6.91 11.14
C SER A 12 2.71 5.55 11.09
N SER A 13 3.47 4.46 11.02
CA SER A 13 2.93 3.10 11.06
C SER A 13 2.27 2.75 12.40
N SER A 14 2.73 3.32 13.53
CA SER A 14 2.11 3.05 14.83
C SER A 14 0.69 3.60 14.95
N ARG A 15 0.27 4.49 14.04
CA ARG A 15 -1.10 5.01 13.96
C ARG A 15 -2.07 4.03 13.31
N PHE A 16 -1.56 3.02 12.60
CA PHE A 16 -2.32 2.06 11.81
C PHE A 16 -1.93 0.61 12.18
N PRO A 17 -2.28 0.15 13.39
CA PRO A 17 -1.95 -1.20 13.84
C PRO A 17 -2.65 -2.26 12.98
N PRO A 18 -1.99 -3.40 12.69
CA PRO A 18 -2.62 -4.47 11.92
C PRO A 18 -3.74 -5.14 12.72
N PRO A 19 -4.77 -5.68 12.06
CA PRO A 19 -5.82 -6.44 12.73
C PRO A 19 -5.25 -7.68 13.41
N GLN A 20 -5.67 -7.95 14.65
CA GLN A 20 -5.20 -9.11 15.40
C GLN A 20 -5.84 -10.40 14.89
N GLY A 21 -5.04 -11.45 14.73
CA GLY A 21 -5.52 -12.79 14.36
C GLY A 21 -6.01 -12.93 12.92
N VAL A 22 -5.87 -11.89 12.09
CA VAL A 22 -6.27 -11.90 10.68
C VAL A 22 -5.02 -11.88 9.81
N LYS A 23 -4.98 -12.79 8.82
CA LYS A 23 -3.95 -12.79 7.78
C LYS A 23 -4.59 -12.40 6.46
N LEU A 24 -4.10 -11.33 5.86
CA LEU A 24 -4.55 -10.83 4.56
C LEU A 24 -3.64 -11.33 3.45
N SER A 25 -4.21 -11.67 2.30
CA SER A 25 -3.46 -12.11 1.12
C SER A 25 -3.79 -11.25 -0.08
N TYR A 26 -2.77 -10.90 -0.84
CA TYR A 26 -2.85 -10.14 -2.06
C TYR A 26 -3.17 -11.10 -3.21
N GLY A 27 -4.37 -11.00 -3.76
CA GLY A 27 -4.78 -11.79 -4.92
C GLY A 27 -4.79 -10.96 -6.21
N THR A 28 -5.36 -11.54 -7.27
CA THR A 28 -5.58 -10.88 -8.57
C THR A 28 -6.29 -9.53 -8.44
N ALA A 29 -7.16 -9.37 -7.44
CA ALA A 29 -7.92 -8.15 -7.19
C ALA A 29 -7.34 -7.25 -6.08
N GLY A 30 -6.10 -7.53 -5.64
CA GLY A 30 -5.47 -6.91 -4.47
C GLY A 30 -5.96 -7.47 -3.15
N PHE A 31 -5.84 -6.68 -2.08
CA PHE A 31 -6.45 -7.01 -0.79
C PHE A 31 -7.92 -6.67 -0.81
N ARG A 32 -8.76 -7.57 -0.31
CA ARG A 32 -10.20 -7.37 -0.12
C ARG A 32 -10.63 -7.96 1.21
N ALA A 33 -11.36 -7.18 1.99
CA ALA A 33 -11.93 -7.58 3.27
C ALA A 33 -12.97 -6.55 3.71
N ASP A 34 -13.55 -6.74 4.90
CA ASP A 34 -14.34 -5.71 5.57
C ASP A 34 -13.50 -4.42 5.71
N ALA A 35 -14.11 -3.28 5.40
CA ALA A 35 -13.43 -1.98 5.41
C ALA A 35 -12.82 -1.65 6.78
N SER A 36 -13.43 -2.12 7.88
CA SER A 36 -12.97 -1.87 9.25
C SER A 36 -11.60 -2.48 9.57
N ILE A 37 -11.15 -3.48 8.79
CA ILE A 37 -9.86 -4.16 9.01
C ILE A 37 -8.81 -3.85 7.93
N LEU A 38 -9.11 -2.92 7.01
CA LEU A 38 -8.23 -2.59 5.89
C LEU A 38 -7.38 -1.33 6.09
N GLU A 39 -7.61 -0.53 7.14
CA GLU A 39 -6.93 0.75 7.34
C GLU A 39 -5.39 0.60 7.36
N SER A 40 -4.87 -0.35 8.15
CA SER A 40 -3.43 -0.67 8.17
C SER A 40 -2.92 -1.13 6.81
N THR A 41 -3.73 -1.91 6.10
CA THR A 41 -3.38 -2.49 4.80
C THR A 41 -3.27 -1.42 3.73
N VAL A 42 -4.18 -0.45 3.69
CA VAL A 42 -4.12 0.68 2.76
C VAL A 42 -2.86 1.50 3.01
N TYR A 43 -2.55 1.83 4.26
CA TYR A 43 -1.32 2.53 4.63
C TYR A 43 -0.06 1.78 4.15
N ARG A 44 -0.01 0.46 4.41
CA ARG A 44 1.10 -0.41 4.01
C ARG A 44 1.23 -0.58 2.49
N VAL A 45 0.12 -0.60 1.77
CA VAL A 45 0.10 -0.59 0.30
C VAL A 45 0.60 0.75 -0.26
N GLY A 46 0.36 1.87 0.42
CA GLY A 46 0.97 3.15 0.08
C GLY A 46 2.50 3.09 0.11
N ILE A 47 3.07 2.45 1.13
CA ILE A 47 4.52 2.21 1.22
C ILE A 47 4.99 1.31 0.07
N LEU A 48 4.28 0.20 -0.20
CA LEU A 48 4.59 -0.70 -1.31
C LEU A 48 4.58 0.02 -2.66
N ALA A 49 3.60 0.89 -2.91
CA ALA A 49 3.47 1.66 -4.14
C ALA A 49 4.63 2.66 -4.31
N ALA A 50 5.04 3.34 -3.23
CA ALA A 50 6.22 4.21 -3.24
C ALA A 50 7.50 3.43 -3.55
N LEU A 51 7.71 2.28 -2.91
CA LEU A 51 8.85 1.40 -3.17
C LEU A 51 8.85 0.87 -4.62
N ARG A 52 7.67 0.51 -5.14
CA ARG A 52 7.50 0.06 -6.52
C ARG A 52 7.83 1.17 -7.50
N SER A 53 7.38 2.40 -7.24
CA SER A 53 7.67 3.58 -8.07
C SER A 53 9.17 3.86 -8.12
N LEU A 54 9.87 3.78 -6.98
CA LEU A 54 11.32 3.92 -6.92
C LEU A 54 12.05 2.82 -7.72
N LYS A 55 11.55 1.58 -7.67
CA LYS A 55 12.13 0.46 -8.41
C LYS A 55 11.95 0.59 -9.92
N THR A 56 10.78 1.03 -10.37
CA THR A 56 10.43 1.14 -11.80
C THR A 56 10.78 2.49 -12.41
N LYS A 57 11.04 3.50 -11.58
CA LYS A 57 11.21 4.92 -11.96
C LYS A 57 10.00 5.47 -12.72
N SER A 58 8.80 5.02 -12.33
CA SER A 58 7.54 5.33 -13.00
C SER A 58 6.42 5.59 -12.00
N VAL A 59 5.33 6.20 -12.46
CA VAL A 59 4.10 6.35 -11.68
C VAL A 59 3.49 4.98 -11.43
N ILE A 60 3.03 4.77 -10.20
CA ILE A 60 2.31 3.56 -9.76
C ILE A 60 0.91 3.97 -9.34
N GLY A 61 -0.10 3.27 -9.86
CA GLY A 61 -1.49 3.50 -9.50
C GLY A 61 -1.84 2.76 -8.22
N VAL A 62 -2.62 3.40 -7.35
CA VAL A 62 -3.30 2.74 -6.23
C VAL A 62 -4.78 2.96 -6.41
N MET A 63 -5.55 1.87 -6.37
CA MET A 63 -7.00 1.90 -6.49
C MET A 63 -7.61 1.34 -5.21
N ILE A 64 -8.47 2.14 -4.57
CA ILE A 64 -9.31 1.72 -3.45
C ILE A 64 -10.72 1.49 -3.98
N THR A 65 -11.22 0.26 -3.90
CA THR A 65 -12.54 -0.09 -4.45
C THR A 65 -13.07 -1.42 -3.89
N ALA A 66 -14.37 -1.44 -3.58
CA ALA A 66 -15.13 -2.64 -3.27
C ALA A 66 -15.67 -3.35 -4.54
N SER A 67 -15.62 -2.71 -5.72
CA SER A 67 -16.20 -3.27 -6.96
C SER A 67 -17.64 -3.78 -6.76
N HIS A 68 -17.93 -5.06 -7.02
CA HIS A 68 -19.27 -5.67 -6.83
C HIS A 68 -19.43 -6.37 -5.46
N ASN A 69 -18.62 -6.02 -4.46
CA ASN A 69 -18.71 -6.62 -3.13
C ASN A 69 -19.83 -6.00 -2.28
N LYS A 70 -20.04 -6.56 -1.08
CA LYS A 70 -20.92 -5.98 -0.08
C LYS A 70 -20.46 -4.56 0.25
N VAL A 71 -21.40 -3.70 0.63
CA VAL A 71 -21.14 -2.30 1.04
C VAL A 71 -20.15 -2.21 2.21
N SER A 72 -20.15 -3.20 3.11
CA SER A 72 -19.20 -3.30 4.23
C SER A 72 -17.77 -3.61 3.79
N ASP A 73 -17.59 -4.19 2.61
CA ASP A 73 -16.28 -4.57 2.10
C ASP A 73 -15.60 -3.38 1.43
N ASN A 74 -14.27 -3.40 1.41
CA ASN A 74 -13.49 -2.56 0.53
C ASN A 74 -12.31 -3.37 -0.02
N GLY A 75 -11.47 -2.73 -0.82
CA GLY A 75 -10.26 -3.33 -1.30
C GLY A 75 -9.24 -2.30 -1.74
N VAL A 76 -7.99 -2.73 -1.82
CA VAL A 76 -6.89 -1.91 -2.32
C VAL A 76 -6.00 -2.74 -3.23
N LYS A 77 -5.67 -2.20 -4.40
CA LYS A 77 -4.78 -2.84 -5.39
C LYS A 77 -3.85 -1.84 -6.04
N ILE A 78 -2.69 -2.34 -6.46
CA ILE A 78 -1.68 -1.61 -7.23
C ILE A 78 -1.85 -1.88 -8.73
N ALA A 79 -1.76 -0.82 -9.52
CA ALA A 79 -1.56 -0.87 -10.95
C ALA A 79 -0.10 -0.53 -11.30
N ASP A 80 0.55 -1.41 -12.04
CA ASP A 80 1.92 -1.20 -12.54
C ASP A 80 1.94 -0.13 -13.64
N PRO A 81 3.13 0.38 -14.05
CA PRO A 81 3.24 1.50 -14.98
C PRO A 81 2.55 1.30 -16.34
N SER A 82 2.36 0.05 -16.77
CA SER A 82 1.61 -0.28 -17.99
C SER A 82 0.10 -0.10 -17.87
N GLY A 83 -0.41 0.21 -16.68
CA GLY A 83 -1.83 0.15 -16.33
C GLY A 83 -2.32 -1.27 -15.98
N GLY A 84 -1.44 -2.27 -16.11
CA GLY A 84 -1.73 -3.66 -15.73
C GLY A 84 -1.67 -3.91 -14.23
N MET A 85 -1.93 -5.15 -13.82
CA MET A 85 -1.83 -5.58 -12.43
C MET A 85 -0.40 -5.51 -11.91
N LEU A 86 -0.24 -5.46 -10.58
CA LEU A 86 1.04 -5.66 -9.92
C LEU A 86 1.70 -6.95 -10.43
N THR A 87 2.98 -6.87 -10.82
CA THR A 87 3.74 -8.05 -11.22
C THR A 87 3.72 -9.11 -10.12
N GLN A 88 3.41 -10.37 -10.44
CA GLN A 88 3.22 -11.46 -9.46
C GLN A 88 4.38 -11.66 -8.48
N ASN A 89 5.62 -11.39 -8.92
CA ASN A 89 6.79 -11.46 -8.02
C ASN A 89 6.79 -10.41 -6.90
N TRP A 90 5.92 -9.39 -6.97
CA TRP A 90 5.70 -8.40 -5.91
C TRP A 90 4.55 -8.74 -4.97
N GLU A 91 3.66 -9.69 -5.29
CA GLU A 91 2.55 -10.09 -4.42
C GLU A 91 3.05 -10.63 -3.06
N PRO A 92 4.10 -11.47 -2.96
CA PRO A 92 4.65 -11.88 -1.68
C PRO A 92 5.24 -10.74 -0.85
N PHE A 93 5.58 -9.61 -1.47
CA PHE A 93 6.02 -8.41 -0.76
C PHE A 93 4.83 -7.63 -0.22
N ALA A 94 3.72 -7.58 -0.97
CA ALA A 94 2.48 -7.03 -0.48
C ALA A 94 1.99 -7.77 0.76
N ASP A 95 1.96 -9.11 0.71
CA ASP A 95 1.58 -9.94 1.86
C ASP A 95 2.47 -9.72 3.07
N ALA A 96 3.79 -9.69 2.86
CA ALA A 96 4.74 -9.47 3.95
C ALA A 96 4.52 -8.10 4.62
N LEU A 97 4.36 -7.03 3.83
CA LEU A 97 4.11 -5.70 4.38
C LEU A 97 2.75 -5.62 5.07
N ALA A 98 1.69 -6.14 4.47
CA ALA A 98 0.33 -6.10 5.03
C ALA A 98 0.24 -6.84 6.37
N ASN A 99 0.98 -7.95 6.54
CA ASN A 99 0.92 -8.80 7.73
C ASN A 99 2.06 -8.61 8.73
N ALA A 100 2.97 -7.65 8.53
CA ALA A 100 4.00 -7.32 9.52
C ALA A 100 3.39 -7.02 10.89
N SER A 101 3.91 -7.64 11.95
CA SER A 101 3.27 -7.66 13.29
C SER A 101 3.21 -6.29 13.95
N ASP A 102 4.23 -5.46 13.71
CA ASP A 102 4.42 -4.18 14.36
C ASP A 102 5.24 -3.25 13.46
N PRO A 103 5.34 -1.93 13.79
CA PRO A 103 6.13 -1.00 12.99
C PRO A 103 7.60 -1.40 12.82
N GLY A 104 8.19 -2.05 13.83
CA GLY A 104 9.58 -2.52 13.78
C GLY A 104 9.75 -3.67 12.80
N ASP A 105 8.82 -4.64 12.85
CA ASP A 105 8.74 -5.72 11.89
C ASP A 105 8.50 -5.16 10.48
N LEU A 106 7.58 -4.20 10.28
CA LEU A 106 7.33 -3.56 8.97
C LEU A 106 8.60 -2.95 8.35
N VAL A 107 9.38 -2.23 9.16
CA VAL A 107 10.63 -1.62 8.70
C VAL A 107 11.66 -2.69 8.35
N ARG A 108 11.78 -3.73 9.18
CA ARG A 108 12.69 -4.86 8.97
C ARG A 108 12.26 -5.75 7.81
N SER A 109 10.95 -5.91 7.59
CA SER A 109 10.31 -6.85 6.68
C SER A 109 10.32 -6.36 5.23
N ARG A 110 11.51 -6.03 4.72
CA ARG A 110 11.80 -5.78 3.30
C ARG A 110 11.64 -4.34 2.80
N VAL A 111 11.40 -3.34 3.65
CA VAL A 111 11.73 -1.93 3.29
C VAL A 111 13.26 -1.80 3.15
N GLU A 112 14.02 -2.43 4.05
CA GLU A 112 15.48 -2.45 4.01
C GLU A 112 16.04 -3.51 3.04
N ALA A 113 15.30 -4.58 2.75
CA ALA A 113 15.76 -5.70 1.91
C ALA A 113 15.59 -5.48 0.39
N LEU A 114 14.94 -4.40 -0.05
CA LEU A 114 14.88 -4.05 -1.49
C LEU A 114 16.25 -3.51 -1.93
N PRO A 115 17.03 -4.23 -2.77
CA PRO A 115 18.47 -3.97 -2.92
C PRO A 115 18.89 -2.66 -3.59
N GLN A 116 18.03 -1.66 -3.79
CA GLN A 116 18.35 -0.46 -4.60
C GLN A 116 17.72 0.85 -4.11
N VAL A 117 16.94 0.86 -3.02
CA VAL A 117 16.28 2.09 -2.55
C VAL A 117 17.22 2.99 -1.73
N THR A 118 18.32 2.45 -1.23
CA THR A 118 19.13 3.11 -0.19
C THR A 118 20.28 3.97 -0.71
N SER A 119 20.63 3.95 -2.01
CA SER A 119 21.77 4.72 -2.55
C SER A 119 21.40 5.87 -3.51
N GLN A 120 20.14 6.02 -3.90
CA GLN A 120 19.74 6.96 -4.97
C GLN A 120 18.66 7.99 -4.62
N ALA A 121 18.38 8.24 -3.33
CA ALA A 121 17.72 9.48 -2.93
C ALA A 121 18.68 10.70 -3.06
N LYS A 122 19.43 10.81 -4.17
CA LYS A 122 19.95 12.10 -4.62
C LYS A 122 18.75 12.89 -5.10
N LYS A 123 18.70 14.18 -4.77
CA LYS A 123 17.73 15.19 -5.18
C LYS A 123 17.45 15.14 -6.69
N HIS A 124 16.66 14.17 -7.13
CA HIS A 124 15.99 14.19 -8.41
C HIS A 124 14.57 14.57 -8.08
N THR A 125 14.24 15.82 -8.37
CA THR A 125 12.87 16.31 -8.48
C THR A 125 12.19 15.57 -9.63
N LEU A 126 11.90 14.29 -9.45
CA LEU A 126 10.79 13.68 -10.14
C LEU A 126 9.58 14.21 -9.37
N GLY A 127 8.84 15.14 -9.98
CA GLY A 127 7.53 15.56 -9.50
C GLY A 127 6.63 14.34 -9.42
N GLY A 128 6.73 13.63 -8.29
CA GLY A 128 6.10 12.35 -8.05
C GLY A 128 4.61 12.55 -7.92
N THR A 129 3.94 12.67 -9.05
CA THR A 129 2.48 12.62 -9.13
C THR A 129 2.08 11.19 -8.82
N TYR A 130 1.81 10.91 -7.55
CA TYR A 130 1.04 9.73 -7.17
C TYR A 130 -0.38 9.95 -7.68
N MET A 131 -0.77 9.23 -8.73
CA MET A 131 -2.16 9.21 -9.16
C MET A 131 -2.92 8.28 -8.22
N PHE A 132 -3.46 8.85 -7.14
CA PHE A 132 -4.51 8.21 -6.38
C PHE A 132 -5.75 8.19 -7.26
N LEU A 133 -6.02 7.04 -7.87
CA LEU A 133 -7.25 6.81 -8.60
C LEU A 133 -8.28 6.33 -7.58
N THR A 134 -8.86 7.27 -6.85
CA THR A 134 -10.15 7.04 -6.21
C THR A 134 -11.19 7.17 -7.32
N THR A 135 -11.76 6.07 -7.79
CA THR A 135 -13.04 6.19 -8.50
C THR A 135 -14.06 6.66 -7.47
N PRO A 136 -14.72 7.81 -7.67
CA PRO A 136 -15.93 8.11 -6.92
C PRO A 136 -16.83 6.92 -7.08
N VAL A 137 -17.33 6.47 -5.96
CA VAL A 137 -18.25 5.35 -5.86
C VAL A 137 -19.41 5.61 -6.83
N GLY A 138 -19.36 4.93 -7.98
CA GLY A 138 -20.45 4.93 -8.94
C GLY A 138 -21.54 4.05 -8.37
N ASN A 139 -22.47 4.66 -7.63
CA ASN A 139 -23.73 4.16 -7.05
C ASN A 139 -23.80 3.67 -5.59
N ASP A 140 -22.72 3.48 -4.83
CA ASP A 140 -22.83 3.09 -3.40
C ASP A 140 -22.78 4.31 -2.45
N THR A 141 -23.89 4.61 -1.78
CA THR A 141 -24.04 5.77 -0.89
C THR A 141 -23.67 5.52 0.57
N ASP A 142 -23.12 4.36 0.93
CA ASP A 142 -23.00 3.97 2.36
C ASP A 142 -21.58 3.53 2.77
N LEU A 143 -20.63 4.47 2.77
CA LEU A 143 -19.44 4.61 3.64
C LEU A 143 -18.34 5.36 2.86
N PRO A 144 -17.88 6.53 3.31
CA PRO A 144 -17.03 7.35 2.47
C PRO A 144 -15.60 6.80 2.45
N ALA A 145 -15.07 6.62 1.23
CA ALA A 145 -13.65 6.40 0.95
C ALA A 145 -12.73 7.45 1.63
N SER A 146 -13.29 8.56 2.11
CA SER A 146 -12.61 9.60 2.88
C SER A 146 -12.07 9.15 4.24
N ARG A 147 -12.42 7.96 4.74
CA ARG A 147 -11.79 7.38 5.94
C ARG A 147 -10.52 6.58 5.65
N LEU A 148 -10.24 6.26 4.39
CA LEU A 148 -9.10 5.44 3.97
C LEU A 148 -8.05 6.23 3.18
N ALA A 149 -8.28 7.51 2.92
CA ALA A 149 -7.40 8.41 2.17
C ALA A 149 -6.83 9.51 3.07
#